data_AF-A0A3B1CF02-F1
#
_entry.id   AF-A0A3B1CF02-F1
#
_cell.length_a   1.000
_cell.length_b   1.000
_cell.length_c   1.000
_cell.angle_alpha   90.00
_cell.angle_beta   90.00
_cell.angle_gamma   90.00
#
_symmetry.space_group_name_H-M   'P 1'
#
loop_
_entity.id
_entity.type
_entity.pdbx_description
1 polymer ?
#
loop_
_entity_poly.entity_id
_entity_poly.type
_entity_poly.pdbx_seq_one_letter_code
_entity_poly.pdbx_strand_id
1 'polypeptide(L)'
;MNDTQGKGTGQWLYGVNSAREALRAERTVHEVYVYRERTDRIKNEIVALATRSGIRVKFVDKSFFSGFPKGHQGVAVRVSPEKVVSVEDLFSISRRK
;
A
#
# COMPACT_ATOMS: atom_id res chain seq x y z
N MET A 1 -18.78 -13.26 18.29
CA MET A 1 -18.46 -14.13 17.14
C MET A 1 -18.47 -13.23 15.91
N ASN A 2 -17.38 -12.78 15.29
CA ASN A 2 -15.99 -13.20 15.32
C ASN A 2 -15.07 -11.99 15.15
N ASP A 3 -13.88 -12.16 15.70
CA ASP A 3 -12.80 -11.20 15.83
C ASP A 3 -12.33 -10.63 14.48
N THR A 4 -12.51 -9.32 14.30
CA THR A 4 -11.72 -8.52 13.35
C THR A 4 -10.52 -7.88 14.06
N GLN A 5 -9.93 -8.58 15.03
CA GLN A 5 -8.58 -8.27 15.52
C GLN A 5 -7.59 -9.03 14.63
N GLY A 6 -6.74 -8.32 13.88
CA GLY A 6 -5.70 -9.03 13.13
C GLY A 6 -4.96 -8.27 12.03
N LYS A 7 -5.15 -6.97 11.85
CA LYS A 7 -4.22 -6.17 11.05
C LYS A 7 -3.80 -4.98 11.90
N GLY A 8 -2.55 -4.99 12.36
CA GLY A 8 -1.98 -3.97 13.23
C GLY A 8 -2.18 -2.56 12.66
N THR A 9 -1.93 -1.55 13.50
CA THR A 9 -2.12 -0.10 13.31
C THR A 9 -1.53 0.54 12.02
N GLY A 10 -1.01 -0.24 11.08
CA GLY A 10 -0.63 0.20 9.74
C GLY A 10 -1.87 0.43 8.87
N GLN A 11 -1.89 1.58 8.21
CA GLN A 11 -2.91 1.91 7.22
C GLN A 11 -2.70 1.00 5.99
N TRP A 12 -3.79 0.48 5.44
CA TRP A 12 -3.77 -0.37 4.26
C TRP A 12 -4.28 0.39 3.04
N LEU A 13 -3.57 0.29 1.93
CA LEU A 13 -4.07 0.69 0.62
C LEU A 13 -4.17 -0.57 -0.24
N TYR A 14 -5.25 -0.70 -1.02
CA TYR A 14 -5.53 -1.91 -1.78
C TYR A 14 -6.08 -1.56 -3.16
N GLY A 15 -5.94 -2.49 -4.10
CA GLY A 15 -6.17 -2.21 -5.50
C GLY A 15 -4.89 -1.82 -6.22
N VAL A 16 -4.86 -2.06 -7.53
CA VAL A 16 -3.64 -1.88 -8.30
C VAL A 16 -3.23 -0.41 -8.37
N ASN A 17 -4.19 0.50 -8.60
CA ASN A 17 -3.89 1.93 -8.71
C ASN A 17 -3.40 2.51 -7.39
N SER A 18 -4.05 2.17 -6.26
CA SER A 18 -3.61 2.61 -4.94
C SER A 18 -2.23 2.06 -4.59
N ALA A 19 -1.91 0.83 -4.98
CA ALA A 19 -0.56 0.28 -4.82
C ALA A 19 0.47 1.00 -5.69
N ARG A 20 0.15 1.32 -6.95
CA ARG A 20 1.03 2.11 -7.83
C ARG A 20 1.31 3.48 -7.25
N GLU A 21 0.27 4.16 -6.79
CA GLU A 21 0.38 5.49 -6.20
C GLU A 21 1.26 5.46 -4.96
N ALA A 22 1.00 4.52 -4.04
CA ALA A 22 1.80 4.37 -2.83
C ALA A 22 3.28 4.07 -3.11
N LEU A 23 3.57 3.26 -4.13
CA LEU A 23 4.95 2.92 -4.53
C LEU A 23 5.67 4.06 -5.26
N ARG A 24 4.94 5.06 -5.76
CA ARG A 24 5.49 6.23 -6.46
C ARG A 24 5.56 7.47 -5.57
N ALA A 25 4.66 7.59 -4.59
CA ALA A 25 4.59 8.72 -3.67
C ALA A 25 5.68 8.66 -2.58
N GLU A 26 5.90 9.79 -1.91
CA GLU A 26 6.79 9.89 -0.72
C GLU A 26 6.17 9.26 0.55
N ARG A 27 5.26 8.29 0.39
CA ARG A 27 4.66 7.56 1.51
C ARG A 27 5.60 6.43 1.92
N THR A 28 5.78 6.24 3.22
CA THR A 28 6.55 5.10 3.72
C THR A 28 5.74 3.81 3.54
N VAL A 29 6.08 3.05 2.50
CA VAL A 29 5.54 1.70 2.26
C VAL A 29 6.45 0.67 2.94
N HIS A 30 5.86 -0.18 3.79
CA HIS A 30 6.61 -1.23 4.48
C HIS A 30 6.69 -2.51 3.65
N GLU A 31 5.55 -2.95 3.09
CA GLU A 31 5.42 -4.24 2.42
C GLU A 31 4.33 -4.18 1.35
N VAL A 32 4.55 -4.92 0.26
CA VAL A 32 3.56 -5.16 -0.80
C VAL A 32 3.08 -6.59 -0.74
N TYR A 33 1.78 -6.79 -0.90
CA TYR A 33 1.09 -8.07 -0.88
C TYR A 33 0.44 -8.30 -2.24
N VAL A 34 0.79 -9.39 -2.91
CA VAL A 34 0.27 -9.73 -4.24
C VAL A 34 -0.31 -11.14 -4.20
N TYR A 35 -1.47 -11.34 -4.83
CA TYR A 35 -2.03 -12.67 -5.00
C TYR A 35 -1.08 -13.57 -5.83
N ARG A 36 -0.69 -14.71 -5.27
CA ARG A 36 0.37 -15.56 -5.82
C ARG A 36 0.05 -16.14 -7.21
N GLU A 37 -1.21 -16.52 -7.44
CA GLU A 37 -1.63 -17.17 -8.69
C GLU A 37 -1.93 -16.16 -9.81
N ARG A 38 -1.77 -14.86 -9.54
CA ARG A 38 -1.90 -13.83 -10.56
C ARG A 38 -0.78 -14.01 -11.59
N THR A 39 -1.10 -14.03 -12.89
CA THR A 39 -0.11 -14.27 -13.97
C THR A 39 0.03 -13.12 -14.97
N ASP A 40 -0.77 -12.07 -14.82
CA ASP A 40 -0.79 -10.97 -15.78
C ASP A 40 0.31 -9.93 -15.55
N ARG A 41 0.46 -9.04 -16.53
CA ARG A 41 1.50 -7.99 -16.59
C ARG A 41 1.50 -7.07 -15.37
N ILE A 42 0.35 -6.85 -14.73
CA ILE A 42 0.25 -5.95 -13.58
C ILE A 42 1.01 -6.53 -12.38
N LYS A 43 0.98 -7.86 -12.17
CA LYS A 43 1.81 -8.48 -11.13
C LYS A 43 3.28 -8.11 -11.34
N ASN A 44 3.77 -8.33 -12.56
CA ASN A 44 5.17 -8.11 -12.90
C ASN A 44 5.55 -6.64 -12.72
N GLU A 45 4.66 -5.72 -13.10
CA GLU A 45 4.84 -4.28 -12.90
C GLU A 45 4.94 -3.89 -11.41
N ILE A 46 4.01 -4.37 -10.58
CA ILE A 46 3.99 -4.10 -9.13
C ILE A 46 5.23 -4.66 -8.45
N VAL A 47 5.62 -5.89 -8.80
CA VAL A 47 6.86 -6.50 -8.29
C VAL A 47 8.07 -5.66 -8.69
N ALA A 48 8.16 -5.26 -9.96
CA ALA A 48 9.27 -4.43 -10.43
C ALA A 48 9.31 -3.06 -9.73
N LEU A 49 8.16 -2.41 -9.51
CA LEU A 49 8.07 -1.16 -8.76
C LEU A 49 8.57 -1.33 -7.33
N ALA A 50 8.05 -2.34 -6.61
CA ALA A 50 8.45 -2.62 -5.24
C ALA A 50 9.95 -2.93 -5.11
N THR A 51 10.48 -3.77 -6.00
CA THR A 51 11.90 -4.13 -6.02
C THR A 51 12.79 -2.90 -6.28
N ARG A 52 12.43 -2.03 -7.22
CA ARG A 52 13.19 -0.78 -7.47
C ARG A 52 13.19 0.15 -6.26
N SER A 53 12.11 0.15 -5.48
CA SER A 53 11.99 0.93 -4.25
C SER A 53 12.56 0.21 -3.02
N GLY A 54 13.17 -0.98 -3.17
CA GLY A 54 13.73 -1.76 -2.06
C GLY A 54 12.67 -2.32 -1.10
N ILE A 55 11.40 -2.38 -1.51
CA ILE A 55 10.28 -2.81 -0.68
C ILE A 55 10.05 -4.32 -0.84
N ARG A 56 9.84 -5.00 0.28
CA ARG A 56 9.56 -6.44 0.31
C ARG A 56 8.20 -6.75 -0.32
N VAL A 57 8.18 -7.73 -1.23
CA VAL A 57 6.96 -8.30 -1.80
C VAL A 57 6.64 -9.65 -1.14
N LYS A 58 5.38 -9.84 -0.74
CA LYS A 58 4.84 -11.10 -0.24
C LYS A 58 3.77 -11.64 -1.20
N PHE A 59 3.94 -12.90 -1.59
CA PHE A 59 2.94 -13.62 -2.39
C PHE A 59 1.97 -14.38 -1.49
N VAL A 60 0.72 -13.94 -1.48
CA VAL A 60 -0.33 -14.42 -0.57
C VAL A 60 -1.44 -15.14 -1.33
N ASP A 61 -2.23 -15.94 -0.61
CA ASP A 61 -3.41 -16.61 -1.14
C ASP A 61 -4.61 -15.67 -1.25
N LYS A 62 -5.63 -16.08 -2.01
CA LYS A 62 -6.87 -15.30 -2.21
C LYS A 62 -7.56 -14.95 -0.89
N SER A 63 -7.49 -15.83 0.10
CA SER A 63 -8.07 -15.64 1.45
C SER A 63 -7.52 -14.42 2.19
N PHE A 64 -6.27 -14.01 1.91
CA PHE A 64 -5.70 -12.79 2.49
C PHE A 64 -6.54 -11.56 2.16
N PHE A 65 -7.16 -11.56 0.97
CA PHE A 65 -7.95 -10.45 0.47
C PHE A 65 -9.41 -10.46 0.94
N SER A 66 -9.89 -11.55 1.55
CA SER A 66 -11.28 -11.67 2.00
C SER A 66 -11.69 -10.63 3.05
N GLY A 67 -10.71 -10.08 3.79
CA GLY A 67 -10.94 -9.00 4.76
C GLY A 67 -10.91 -7.58 4.16
N PHE A 68 -10.70 -7.43 2.85
CA PHE A 68 -10.70 -6.12 2.19
C PHE A 68 -12.04 -5.89 1.47
N PRO A 69 -12.49 -4.62 1.37
CA PRO A 69 -13.61 -4.26 0.51
C PRO A 69 -13.36 -4.63 -0.97
N LYS A 70 -14.42 -4.61 -1.78
CA LYS A 70 -14.34 -4.83 -3.23
C LYS A 70 -13.32 -3.87 -3.88
N GLY A 71 -12.73 -4.29 -5.00
CA GLY A 71 -11.77 -3.48 -5.76
C GLY A 71 -10.31 -3.63 -5.35
N HIS A 72 -9.98 -4.52 -4.41
CA HIS A 72 -8.60 -4.86 -4.04
C HIS A 72 -7.77 -5.48 -5.18
N GLN A 73 -8.42 -6.12 -6.17
CA GLN A 73 -7.78 -6.65 -7.38
C GLN A 73 -6.55 -7.56 -7.13
N GLY A 74 -6.50 -8.20 -5.96
CA GLY A 74 -5.38 -9.07 -5.55
C GLY A 74 -4.07 -8.35 -5.24
N VAL A 75 -4.11 -7.05 -4.92
CA VAL A 75 -2.94 -6.25 -4.51
C VAL A 75 -3.28 -5.42 -3.28
N ALA A 76 -2.38 -5.38 -2.31
CA ALA A 76 -2.44 -4.48 -1.17
C ALA A 76 -1.04 -4.03 -0.75
N VAL A 77 -0.95 -2.87 -0.11
CA VAL A 77 0.28 -2.33 0.46
C VAL A 77 0.01 -1.91 1.90
N ARG A 78 0.99 -2.14 2.76
CA ARG A 78 0.97 -1.68 4.14
C ARG A 78 1.83 -0.43 4.25
N VAL A 79 1.22 0.68 4.64
CA VAL A 79 1.88 1.98 4.72
C VAL A 79 1.91 2.51 6.15
N SER A 80 2.83 3.41 6.44
CA SER A 80 2.77 4.22 7.66
C SER A 80 1.53 5.12 7.62
N PRO A 81 0.89 5.40 8.78
CA PRO A 81 -0.16 6.41 8.85
C PRO A 81 0.35 7.73 8.29
N GLU A 82 -0.44 8.37 7.43
CA GLU A 82 -0.10 9.69 6.93
C GLU A 82 -0.08 10.69 8.10
N LYS A 83 0.96 11.53 8.18
CA LYS A 83 0.91 12.69 9.07
C LYS A 83 -0.23 13.57 8.57
N VAL A 84 -1.25 13.75 9.39
CA VAL A 84 -2.23 14.83 9.16
C VAL A 84 -1.45 16.13 9.30
N VAL A 85 -1.07 16.73 8.17
CA VAL A 85 -0.53 18.08 8.16
C VAL A 85 -1.69 19.05 8.31
N SER A 86 -1.59 19.89 9.33
CA SER A 86 -2.55 20.94 9.60
C SER A 86 -2.40 22.07 8.58
N VAL A 87 -3.42 22.91 8.41
CA VAL A 87 -3.34 24.04 7.46
C VAL A 87 -2.20 25.00 7.86
N GLU A 88 -1.90 25.07 9.15
CA GLU A 88 -0.76 25.81 9.70
C GLU A 88 0.60 25.32 9.19
N ASP A 89 0.76 24.02 8.92
CA ASP A 89 2.03 23.45 8.42
C ASP A 89 2.35 23.89 6.98
N LEU A 90 1.32 24.07 6.14
CA LEU A 90 1.46 24.51 4.73
C LEU A 90 2.07 25.92 4.61
N PHE A 91 1.80 26.82 5.57
CA PHE A 91 2.33 28.18 5.56
C PHE A 91 3.81 28.28 5.96
N SER A 92 4.38 27.23 6.56
CA SER A 92 5.79 27.21 6.95
C SER A 92 6.77 26.87 5.82
N ILE A 93 6.26 26.40 4.67
CA ILE A 93 7.06 26.02 3.49
C ILE A 93 7.39 27.25 2.60
N SER A 94 6.72 28.39 2.82
CA SER A 94 6.95 29.62 2.04
C SER A 94 7.68 30.71 2.84
N ARG A 95 8.89 30.39 3.31
CA ARG A 95 9.89 31.41 3.68
C ARG A 95 11.31 30.86 3.55
N ARG A 96 11.73 30.56 2.33
CA ARG A 96 13.13 30.67 1.94
C ARG A 96 13.25 31.77 0.89
N LYS A 97 14.13 32.72 1.21
CA LYS A 97 14.48 33.92 0.44
C LYS A 97 14.88 33.59 -0.99
#